data_AF-X1EMV7-F1
#
_entry.id   AF-X1EMV7-F1
#
_cell.length_a   1.000
_cell.length_b   1.000
_cell.length_c   1.000
_cell.angle_alpha   90.00
_cell.angle_beta   90.00
_cell.angle_gamma   90.00
#
_symmetry.space_group_name_H-M   'P 1'
#
loop_
_entity.id
_entity.type
_entity.pdbx_description
1 polymer ?
#
loop_
_entity_poly.entity_id
_entity_poly.type
_entity_poly.pdbx_seq_one_letter_code
_entity_poly.pdbx_strand_id
1 'polypeptide(L)' 'IHLNDSKKVLGSRVDRHDQIGKGFIGKDTFRMIMNDPRLDEVPMILETPDDELWKEEIEMLYGMVSNGI' A
#
# COMPACT_ATOMS: atom_id res chain seq x y z
N ILE A 1 -4.56 8.58 -4.52
CA ILE A 1 -3.88 8.51 -3.21
C ILE A 1 -2.43 8.08 -3.41
N HIS A 2 -1.52 8.54 -2.55
CA HIS A 2 -0.20 7.92 -2.44
C HIS A 2 -0.33 6.76 -1.46
N LEU A 3 0.07 5.57 -1.88
CA LEU A 3 -0.15 4.33 -1.16
C LEU A 3 1.20 3.77 -0.73
N ASN A 4 1.72 4.28 0.39
CA ASN A 4 3.07 3.95 0.87
C ASN A 4 2.99 3.32 2.26
N ASP A 5 3.83 2.32 2.54
CA ASP A 5 4.07 1.87 3.91
C ASP A 5 5.02 2.84 4.62
N SER A 6 5.08 2.80 5.94
CA SER A 6 5.96 3.65 6.75
C SER A 6 7.07 2.82 7.38
N LYS A 7 8.32 3.23 7.16
CA LYS A 7 9.49 2.68 7.85
C LYS A 7 9.59 3.12 9.31
N LYS A 8 8.69 3.99 9.77
CA LYS A 8 8.69 4.58 11.11
C LYS A 8 7.35 4.40 11.81
N VAL A 9 7.42 4.30 13.13
CA VAL A 9 6.25 4.20 14.00
C VAL A 9 5.33 5.42 13.87
N LEU A 10 4.05 5.22 14.22
CA LEU A 10 3.05 6.28 14.29
C LEU A 10 3.52 7.45 15.16
N GLY A 11 3.26 8.67 14.72
CA GLY A 11 3.60 9.88 15.47
C GLY A 11 5.08 10.29 15.43
N SER A 12 5.94 9.57 14.70
CA SER A 12 7.37 9.89 14.59
C SER A 12 7.67 11.21 13.86
N ARG A 13 6.75 11.71 13.03
CA ARG A 13 6.93 12.90 12.16
C ARG A 13 8.11 12.77 11.19
N VAL A 14 8.49 11.54 10.86
CA VAL A 14 9.54 11.24 9.90
C VAL A 14 8.91 10.61 8.67
N ASP A 15 9.16 11.22 7.51
CA ASP A 15 8.66 10.75 6.23
C ASP A 15 9.69 9.81 5.56
N ARG A 16 9.50 8.51 5.79
CA ARG A 16 10.34 7.45 5.23
C ARG A 16 9.45 6.28 4.83
N HIS A 17 9.28 6.11 3.53
CA HIS A 17 8.50 5.01 2.98
C HIS A 17 9.23 3.67 3.14
N ASP A 18 8.46 2.60 3.18
CA ASP A 18 8.94 1.22 3.08
C ASP A 18 8.13 0.47 2.01
N GLN A 19 8.61 -0.72 1.65
CA GLN A 19 7.88 -1.63 0.78
C GLN A 19 6.53 -2.02 1.40
N ILE A 20 5.53 -2.29 0.56
CA ILE A 20 4.17 -2.64 0.94
C ILE A 20 4.16 -3.83 1.89
N GLY A 21 3.73 -3.59 3.13
CA GLY A 21 3.62 -4.61 4.16
C GLY A 21 4.92 -4.97 4.88
N LYS A 22 6.01 -4.23 4.63
CA LYS A 22 7.28 -4.36 5.35
C LYS A 22 7.46 -3.30 6.44
N GLY A 23 6.68 -2.23 6.37
CA GLY A 23 6.71 -1.16 7.34
C GLY A 23 5.74 -1.37 8.51
N PHE A 24 5.52 -0.28 9.26
CA PHE A 24 4.69 -0.25 10.45
C PHE A 24 3.19 -0.15 10.17
N ILE A 25 2.76 0.18 8.94
CA ILE A 25 1.33 0.20 8.57
C ILE A 25 0.85 -1.24 8.31
N GLY A 26 1.66 -2.05 7.63
CA GLY A 26 1.41 -3.48 7.45
C GLY A 26 0.31 -3.82 6.43
N LYS A 27 0.30 -5.10 6.00
CA LYS A 27 -0.51 -5.60 4.88
C LYS A 27 -2.03 -5.48 5.07
N ASP A 28 -2.51 -5.54 6.30
CA ASP A 28 -3.96 -5.54 6.56
C ASP A 28 -4.61 -4.20 6.17
N THR A 29 -3.92 -3.08 6.40
CA THR A 29 -4.38 -1.76 5.97
C THR A 29 -4.49 -1.67 4.45
N PHE A 30 -3.50 -2.19 3.72
CA PHE A 30 -3.53 -2.22 2.25
C PHE A 30 -4.68 -3.09 1.75
N ARG A 31 -4.94 -4.24 2.39
CA ARG A 31 -6.12 -5.06 2.06
C ARG A 31 -7.42 -4.30 2.26
N MET A 32 -7.55 -3.54 3.35
CA MET A 32 -8.73 -2.69 3.57
C MET A 32 -8.88 -1.63 2.49
N ILE A 33 -7.79 -0.94 2.13
CA ILE A 33 -7.78 0.09 1.09
C ILE A 33 -8.18 -0.48 -0.28
N MET A 34 -7.61 -1.62 -0.67
CA MET A 34 -7.88 -2.27 -1.96
C MET A 34 -9.31 -2.80 -2.09
N ASN A 35 -10.08 -2.87 -0.99
CA ASN A 35 -11.47 -3.34 -0.98
C ASN A 35 -12.45 -2.24 -0.52
N ASP A 36 -12.04 -0.98 -0.47
CA ASP A 36 -12.90 0.13 -0.07
C ASP A 36 -13.56 0.78 -1.31
N PRO A 37 -14.87 0.63 -1.52
CA PRO A 37 -15.55 1.13 -2.72
C PRO A 37 -15.53 2.66 -2.84
N ARG A 38 -15.18 3.38 -1.77
CA ARG A 38 -15.01 4.84 -1.83
C ARG A 38 -13.74 5.26 -2.56
N LEU A 39 -12.83 4.32 -2.81
CA LEU A 39 -11.56 4.52 -3.51
C LEU A 39 -11.57 3.95 -4.92
N ASP A 40 -12.70 3.42 -5.39
CA ASP A 40 -12.87 3.01 -6.78
C ASP A 40 -12.64 4.19 -7.72
N GLU A 41 -12.00 3.94 -8.87
CA GLU A 41 -11.60 4.95 -9.87
C GLU A 41 -10.63 6.04 -9.35
N VAL A 42 -10.13 5.93 -8.11
CA VAL A 42 -9.12 6.85 -7.58
C VAL A 42 -7.71 6.35 -7.96
N PRO A 43 -6.88 7.16 -8.65
CA PRO A 43 -5.51 6.77 -8.96
C PRO A 43 -4.71 6.45 -7.70
N MET A 44 -4.07 5.30 -7.63
CA MET A 44 -3.19 4.90 -6.52
C MET A 44 -1.74 4.89 -7.00
N ILE A 45 -0.88 5.66 -6.34
CA ILE A 45 0.53 5.86 -6.74
C ILE A 45 1.44 5.29 -5.67
N LEU A 46 2.37 4.43 -6.05
CA LEU A 46 3.45 3.95 -5.20
C LEU A 46 4.63 4.92 -5.27
N GLU A 47 5.21 5.22 -4.11
CA GLU A 47 6.48 5.95 -3.94
C GLU A 47 7.38 5.14 -2.99
N THR A 48 7.29 3.80 -3.04
CA THR A 48 8.13 2.87 -2.30
C THR A 48 9.57 2.94 -2.80
N PRO A 49 10.57 2.63 -1.95
CA PRO A 49 11.97 3.00 -2.21
C PRO A 49 12.71 2.16 -3.26
N ASP A 50 12.13 1.06 -3.75
CA ASP A 50 12.75 0.13 -4.71
C ASP A 50 11.81 -0.05 -5.91
N ASP A 51 12.12 0.62 -7.02
CA ASP A 51 11.28 0.65 -8.22
C ASP A 51 11.35 -0.64 -9.04
N GLU A 52 12.41 -1.43 -8.87
CA GLU A 52 12.52 -2.76 -9.47
C GLU A 52 11.45 -3.72 -8.95
N LEU A 53 10.89 -3.44 -7.76
CA LEU A 53 9.86 -4.26 -7.11
C LEU A 53 8.43 -3.75 -7.30
N TRP A 54 8.24 -2.61 -7.98
CA TRP A 54 6.90 -2.05 -8.15
C TRP A 54 5.94 -2.99 -8.87
N LYS A 55 6.43 -3.77 -9.83
CA LYS A 55 5.58 -4.73 -10.54
C LYS A 55 5.01 -5.76 -9.57
N GLU A 56 5.85 -6.35 -8.73
CA GLU A 56 5.49 -7.34 -7.74
C GLU A 56 4.59 -6.75 -6.64
N GLU A 57 4.84 -5.51 -6.22
CA GLU A 57 4.01 -4.79 -5.26
C GLU A 57 2.61 -4.50 -5.82
N ILE A 58 2.52 -4.08 -7.08
CA ILE A 58 1.25 -3.84 -7.78
C ILE A 58 0.47 -5.15 -7.94
N GLU A 59 1.13 -6.21 -8.41
CA GLU A 59 0.51 -7.54 -8.55
C GLU A 59 0.00 -8.06 -7.19
N MET A 60 0.77 -7.87 -6.13
CA MET A 60 0.37 -8.20 -4.76
C MET A 60 -0.88 -7.41 -4.33
N LEU A 61 -0.92 -6.09 -4.58
CA LEU A 61 -2.07 -5.25 -4.23
C LEU A 61 -3.34 -5.65 -4.98
N TYR A 62 -3.27 -5.91 -6.28
CA TYR A 62 -4.40 -6.45 -7.04
C TYR A 62 -4.84 -7.82 -6.52
N GLY A 63 -3.89 -8.66 -6.09
CA GLY A 63 -4.19 -9.93 -5.44
C GLY A 63 -4.88 -9.81 -4.07
N MET A 64 -4.95 -8.61 -3.47
CA MET A 64 -5.70 -8.35 -2.23
C MET A 64 -7.18 -8.04 -2.47
N VAL A 65 -7.59 -7.76 -3.71
CA VAL A 65 -8.99 -7.51 -4.05
C VAL A 65 -9.76 -8.82 -3.88
N SER A 66 -10.78 -8.80 -3.02
CA SER A 66 -11.63 -9.96 -2.79
C SER A 66 -12.55 -10.13 -4.00
N ASN A 67 -12.44 -11.27 -4.69
CA ASN A 67 -13.44 -11.65 -5.68
C ASN A 67 -14.77 -11.85 -4.95
N GLY A 68 -15.73 -10.96 -5.19
CA GLY A 68 -17.05 -11.02 -4.57
C GLY A 68 -17.67 -12.41 -4.70
N ILE A 69 -18.19 -12.91 -3.58
CA ILE A 69 -19.27 -13.91 -3.57
C ILE A 69 -20.57 -13.15 -3.82
#